data_AF-A0A958KP63-F1
#
_entry.id   AF-A0A958KP63-F1
#
_cell.length_a   1.000
_cell.length_b   1.000
_cell.length_c   1.000
_cell.angle_alpha   90.00
_cell.angle_beta   90.00
_cell.angle_gamma   90.00
#
_symmetry.space_group_name_H-M   'P 1'
#
loop_
_entity.id
_entity.type
_entity.pdbx_description
1 polymer ?
#
loop_
_entity_poly.entity_id
_entity_poly.type
_entity_poly.pdbx_seq_one_letter_code
_entity_poly.pdbx_strand_id
1 'polypeptide(L)'
;MLLQTAGCSAFFFYPDKFLRITPAELEIPYDELTIESKDGTKLIAWHLKSKLDAAKGTIVFFHGNAENISSHINSVYWLPRNGYEVFMIDYRGYGGSQGAPHTEGVHWDAEAALEFVIDDNRFCKK
;
A
#
# COMPACT_ATOMS: atom_id res chain seq x y z
N MET A 1 33.98 15.09 -16.99
CA MET A 1 32.74 14.42 -17.44
C MET A 1 32.39 13.37 -16.40
N LEU A 2 31.65 13.74 -15.35
CA LEU A 2 31.15 12.77 -14.38
C LEU A 2 30.01 12.00 -15.06
N LEU A 3 30.23 10.73 -15.37
CA LEU A 3 29.12 9.82 -15.66
C LEU A 3 28.34 9.63 -14.37
N GLN A 4 27.18 10.27 -14.25
CA GLN A 4 26.21 9.88 -13.25
C GLN A 4 25.70 8.49 -13.64
N THR A 5 26.09 7.47 -12.86
CA THR A 5 25.46 6.15 -12.89
C THR A 5 24.10 6.23 -12.21
N ALA A 6 23.18 7.02 -12.76
CA ALA A 6 21.77 6.84 -12.47
C ALA A 6 21.35 5.55 -13.19
N GLY A 7 21.52 4.39 -12.53
CA GLY A 7 20.97 3.15 -13.04
C GLY A 7 19.48 3.37 -13.32
N CYS A 8 19.05 3.13 -14.55
CA CYS A 8 17.68 3.39 -14.97
C CYS A 8 16.70 2.43 -14.26
N SER A 9 16.37 2.72 -12.99
CA SER A 9 15.30 2.03 -12.25
C SER A 9 13.92 2.20 -12.92
N ALA A 10 13.80 3.15 -13.85
CA ALA A 10 12.62 3.35 -14.68
C ALA A 10 12.19 2.11 -15.47
N PHE A 11 13.10 1.15 -15.74
CA PHE A 11 12.73 -0.11 -16.40
C PHE A 11 12.16 -1.18 -15.46
N PHE A 12 12.22 -0.96 -14.14
CA PHE A 12 11.69 -1.92 -13.17
C PHE A 12 10.29 -1.55 -12.69
N PHE A 13 10.00 -0.25 -12.59
CA PHE A 13 8.75 0.28 -12.03
C PHE A 13 7.81 0.78 -13.13
N TYR A 14 6.56 0.31 -13.12
CA TYR A 14 5.52 0.68 -14.07
C TYR A 14 4.30 1.28 -13.34
N PRO A 15 4.46 2.42 -12.66
CA PRO A 15 3.37 3.04 -11.91
C PRO A 15 2.26 3.52 -12.83
N ASP A 16 1.02 3.39 -12.36
CA ASP A 16 -0.17 3.95 -12.99
C ASP A 16 -0.99 4.75 -11.97
N LYS A 17 -1.63 5.82 -12.43
CA LYS A 17 -2.52 6.69 -11.64
C LYS A 17 -3.99 6.26 -11.72
N PHE A 18 -4.36 5.47 -12.72
CA PHE A 18 -5.75 5.07 -12.92
C PHE A 18 -6.19 3.98 -11.94
N LEU A 19 -7.22 4.26 -11.14
CA LEU A 19 -7.82 3.27 -10.24
C LEU A 19 -8.85 2.43 -11.01
N ARG A 20 -8.66 1.10 -11.04
CA ARG A 20 -9.52 0.15 -11.76
C ARG A 20 -10.74 -0.27 -10.96
N ILE A 21 -10.55 -0.57 -9.68
CA ILE A 21 -11.61 -1.00 -8.77
C ILE A 21 -11.29 -0.56 -7.34
N THR A 22 -12.29 0.00 -6.66
CA THR A 22 -12.19 0.44 -5.27
C THR A 22 -12.80 -0.58 -4.32
N PRO A 23 -12.46 -0.56 -3.01
CA PRO A 23 -13.08 -1.46 -2.05
C PRO A 23 -14.60 -1.22 -1.91
N ALA A 24 -15.06 0.02 -2.13
CA ALA A 24 -16.48 0.36 -2.14
C ALA A 24 -17.26 -0.43 -3.20
N GLU A 25 -16.72 -0.54 -4.41
CA GLU A 25 -17.33 -1.32 -5.51
C GLU A 25 -17.38 -2.82 -5.21
N LEU A 26 -16.54 -3.30 -4.29
CA LEU A 26 -16.51 -4.69 -3.80
C LEU A 26 -17.35 -4.91 -2.54
N GLU A 27 -18.05 -3.88 -2.06
CA GLU A 27 -18.82 -3.87 -0.81
C GLU A 27 -17.96 -4.28 0.39
N ILE A 28 -16.71 -3.82 0.42
CA ILE A 28 -15.76 -4.01 1.50
C ILE A 28 -15.68 -2.69 2.28
N PRO A 29 -16.06 -2.66 3.58
CA PRO A 29 -15.83 -1.48 4.40
C PRO A 29 -14.33 -1.20 4.47
N TYR A 30 -13.92 0.05 4.27
CA TYR A 30 -12.51 0.40 4.26
C TYR A 30 -12.30 1.85 4.72
N ASP A 31 -11.07 2.16 5.12
CA ASP A 31 -10.58 3.54 5.24
C ASP A 31 -9.51 3.78 4.17
N GLU A 32 -9.55 4.93 3.53
CA GLU A 32 -8.40 5.47 2.81
C GLU A 32 -7.59 6.35 3.76
N LEU A 33 -6.28 6.11 3.82
CA LEU A 33 -5.37 6.75 4.73
C LEU A 33 -4.21 7.36 3.95
N THR A 34 -3.61 8.41 4.50
CA THR A 34 -2.32 8.91 4.06
C THR A 34 -1.30 8.63 5.14
N ILE A 35 -0.21 7.95 4.78
CA ILE A 35 0.94 7.72 5.65
C ILE A 35 2.17 8.44 5.09
N GLU A 36 3.17 8.66 5.94
CA GLU A 36 4.42 9.28 5.53
C GLU A 36 5.52 8.23 5.49
N SER A 37 6.25 8.17 4.37
CA SER A 37 7.49 7.42 4.27
C SER A 37 8.59 8.09 5.07
N LYS A 38 9.74 7.41 5.22
CA LYS A 38 10.89 7.88 6.01
C LYS A 38 11.38 9.29 5.63
N ASP A 39 11.24 9.67 4.36
CA ASP A 39 11.64 10.97 3.83
C ASP A 39 10.50 12.00 3.78
N GLY A 40 9.36 11.71 4.41
CA GLY A 40 8.16 12.54 4.40
C GLY A 40 7.31 12.42 3.13
N THR A 41 7.67 11.52 2.20
CA THR A 41 6.84 11.26 1.01
C THR A 41 5.47 10.73 1.44
N LYS A 42 4.39 11.37 0.98
CA LYS A 42 3.03 10.94 1.31
C LYS A 42 2.59 9.76 0.44
N LEU A 43 2.17 8.70 1.10
CA LEU A 43 1.70 7.46 0.49
C LEU A 43 0.21 7.27 0.77
N ILE A 44 -0.53 6.81 -0.23
CA ILE A 44 -1.91 6.39 -0.07
C ILE A 44 -1.93 4.94 0.39
N ALA A 45 -2.78 4.67 1.38
CA ALA A 45 -3.03 3.35 1.90
C ALA A 45 -4.52 3.06 1.95
N TRP A 46 -4.91 1.81 1.71
CA TRP A 46 -6.24 1.31 2.01
C TRP A 46 -6.17 0.33 3.18
N HIS A 47 -7.04 0.55 4.16
CA HIS A 47 -7.31 -0.37 5.24
C HIS A 47 -8.66 -1.04 4.99
N LEU A 48 -8.65 -2.27 4.49
CA LEU A 48 -9.85 -3.08 4.29
C LEU A 48 -10.26 -3.71 5.61
N LYS A 49 -11.49 -3.45 6.03
CA LYS A 49 -12.00 -3.86 7.34
C LYS A 49 -12.51 -5.30 7.33
N SER A 50 -12.14 -6.08 8.35
CA SER A 50 -12.74 -7.39 8.63
C SER A 50 -14.27 -7.27 8.67
N LYS A 51 -14.98 -8.25 8.09
CA LYS A 51 -16.44 -8.36 8.25
C LYS A 51 -16.87 -9.06 9.55
N LEU A 52 -15.91 -9.53 10.35
CA LEU A 52 -16.15 -10.07 11.70
C LEU A 52 -15.84 -9.01 12.76
N ASP A 53 -16.62 -8.98 13.85
CA ASP A 53 -16.46 -8.03 14.96
C ASP A 53 -15.06 -8.07 15.61
N ALA A 54 -14.44 -9.24 15.62
CA ALA A 54 -13.06 -9.44 16.06
C ALA A 54 -12.24 -10.01 14.91
N ALA A 55 -11.34 -9.20 14.37
CA ALA A 55 -10.39 -9.65 13.36
C ALA A 55 -9.46 -10.73 13.91
N LYS A 56 -9.14 -11.73 13.07
CA LYS A 56 -8.18 -12.80 13.33
C LYS A 56 -6.74 -12.32 13.26
N GLY A 57 -6.50 -11.21 12.57
CA GLY A 57 -5.20 -10.59 12.40
C GLY A 57 -5.21 -9.61 11.23
N THR A 58 -4.09 -8.89 11.10
CA THR A 58 -3.86 -7.91 10.05
C THR A 58 -2.85 -8.45 9.05
N ILE A 59 -3.17 -8.34 7.76
CA ILE A 59 -2.28 -8.68 6.66
C ILE A 59 -1.80 -7.38 6.03
N VAL A 60 -0.49 -7.15 6.04
CA VAL A 60 0.13 -6.06 5.29
C VAL A 60 0.45 -6.55 3.89
N PHE A 61 -0.18 -5.96 2.88
CA PHE A 61 -0.09 -6.39 1.50
C PHE A 61 0.66 -5.36 0.65
N PHE A 62 1.64 -5.86 -0.09
CA PHE A 62 2.53 -5.11 -0.96
C PHE A 62 2.30 -5.56 -2.40
N HIS A 63 1.88 -4.64 -3.26
CA HIS A 63 1.53 -4.97 -4.65
C HIS A 63 2.78 -5.16 -5.54
N GLY A 64 2.58 -5.60 -6.79
CA GLY A 64 3.66 -5.85 -7.75
C GLY A 64 4.28 -4.57 -8.32
N ASN A 65 5.26 -4.72 -9.21
CA ASN A 65 6.01 -3.62 -9.81
C ASN A 65 5.25 -2.82 -10.88
N ALA A 66 3.99 -3.15 -11.16
CA ALA A 66 3.18 -2.48 -12.16
C ALA A 66 1.82 -2.05 -11.60
N GLU A 67 1.23 -1.04 -12.22
CA GLU A 67 -0.10 -0.51 -11.94
C GLU A 67 -0.22 0.20 -10.57
N ASN A 68 -1.09 -0.24 -9.66
CA ASN A 68 -1.34 0.33 -8.31
C ASN A 68 -2.24 -0.59 -7.46
N ILE A 69 -2.49 -0.24 -6.20
CA ILE A 69 -3.30 -1.03 -5.24
C ILE A 69 -4.67 -1.46 -5.77
N SER A 70 -5.32 -0.64 -6.59
CA SER A 70 -6.66 -0.94 -7.10
C SER A 70 -6.67 -2.15 -8.04
N SER A 71 -5.62 -2.36 -8.82
CA SER A 71 -5.50 -3.54 -9.68
C SER A 71 -5.22 -4.81 -8.87
N HIS A 72 -4.43 -4.67 -7.81
CA HIS A 72 -3.91 -5.79 -7.04
C HIS A 72 -4.82 -6.21 -5.88
N ILE A 73 -5.85 -5.42 -5.54
CA ILE A 73 -6.87 -5.77 -4.54
C ILE A 73 -7.54 -7.12 -4.85
N ASN A 74 -7.61 -7.52 -6.12
CA ASN A 74 -8.11 -8.83 -6.55
C ASN A 74 -7.38 -10.02 -5.89
N SER A 75 -6.15 -9.83 -5.41
CA SER A 75 -5.39 -10.88 -4.71
C SER A 75 -5.85 -11.09 -3.26
N VAL A 76 -6.50 -10.09 -2.66
CA VAL A 76 -6.70 -10.01 -1.20
C VAL A 76 -8.12 -9.64 -0.77
N TYR A 77 -9.01 -9.22 -1.67
CA TYR A 77 -10.38 -8.77 -1.35
C TYR A 77 -11.23 -9.81 -0.61
N TRP A 78 -10.88 -11.09 -0.70
CA TRP A 78 -11.57 -12.19 -0.03
C TRP A 78 -11.22 -12.29 1.46
N LEU A 79 -10.09 -11.73 1.90
CA LEU A 79 -9.59 -11.81 3.27
C LEU A 79 -10.49 -11.11 4.30
N PRO A 80 -11.02 -9.89 4.04
CA PRO A 80 -12.03 -9.25 4.89
C PRO A 80 -13.22 -10.13 5.22
N ARG A 81 -13.76 -10.86 4.24
CA ARG A 81 -14.89 -11.78 4.44
C ARG A 81 -14.51 -12.99 5.29
N ASN A 82 -13.22 -13.31 5.40
CA ASN A 82 -12.69 -14.42 6.18
C ASN A 82 -12.18 -13.99 7.56
N GLY A 83 -12.37 -12.72 7.92
CA GLY A 83 -12.08 -12.18 9.25
C GLY A 83 -10.67 -11.60 9.40
N TYR A 84 -10.03 -11.16 8.32
CA TYR A 84 -8.73 -10.49 8.38
C TYR A 84 -8.86 -9.02 7.99
N GLU A 85 -8.14 -8.16 8.70
CA GLU A 85 -7.86 -6.80 8.24
C GLU A 85 -6.80 -6.86 7.12
N VAL A 86 -6.91 -6.01 6.11
CA VAL A 86 -5.86 -5.88 5.08
C VAL A 86 -5.40 -4.44 5.00
N PHE A 87 -4.12 -4.20 5.26
CA PHE A 87 -3.50 -2.90 5.06
C PHE A 87 -2.64 -2.96 3.81
N MET A 88 -2.96 -2.16 2.80
CA MET A 88 -2.24 -2.09 1.54
C MET A 88 -1.83 -0.67 1.24
N ILE A 89 -0.67 -0.50 0.61
CA ILE A 89 -0.14 0.81 0.22
C ILE A 89 0.11 0.88 -1.27
N ASP A 90 -0.08 2.06 -1.85
CA ASP A 90 0.60 2.42 -3.08
C ASP A 90 1.99 2.93 -2.74
N TYR A 91 3.01 2.34 -3.34
CA TYR A 91 4.37 2.86 -3.24
C TYR A 91 4.48 4.29 -3.79
N ARG A 92 5.56 5.01 -3.45
CA ARG A 92 5.84 6.33 -4.01
C ARG A 92 5.76 6.31 -5.55
N GLY A 93 5.02 7.26 -6.10
CA GLY A 93 4.74 7.38 -7.53
C GLY A 93 3.58 6.52 -8.07
N TYR A 94 3.11 5.50 -7.34
CA TYR A 94 1.96 4.66 -7.74
C TYR A 94 0.64 5.28 -7.30
N GLY A 95 -0.43 5.06 -8.07
CA GLY A 95 -1.79 5.53 -7.75
C GLY A 95 -1.83 6.94 -7.17
N GLY A 96 -2.43 7.12 -6.00
CA GLY A 96 -2.50 8.45 -5.37
C GLY A 96 -1.23 8.92 -4.65
N SER A 97 -0.23 8.05 -4.48
CA SER A 97 1.00 8.36 -3.74
C SER A 97 1.89 9.38 -4.47
N GLN A 98 2.57 10.22 -3.68
CA GLN A 98 3.48 11.25 -4.16
C GLN A 98 4.85 10.67 -4.56
N GLY A 99 5.72 11.52 -5.11
CA GLY A 99 7.10 11.17 -5.46
C GLY A 99 7.24 10.37 -6.75
N ALA A 100 8.40 9.74 -6.92
CA ALA A 100 8.73 8.88 -8.05
C ALA A 100 9.42 7.61 -7.55
N PRO A 101 9.20 6.45 -8.21
CA PRO A 101 9.72 5.19 -7.71
C PRO A 101 11.21 5.04 -7.93
N HIS A 102 11.91 4.63 -6.88
CA HIS A 102 13.30 4.21 -6.89
C HIS A 102 13.49 3.14 -5.82
N THR A 103 14.45 2.23 -6.00
CA THR A 103 14.60 1.01 -5.18
C THR A 103 14.73 1.29 -3.69
N GLU A 104 15.53 2.26 -3.28
CA GLU A 104 15.66 2.59 -1.85
C GLU A 104 14.34 3.13 -1.27
N GLY A 105 13.62 3.93 -2.04
CA GLY A 105 12.38 4.55 -1.61
C GLY A 105 11.25 3.56 -1.40
N VAL A 106 11.09 2.56 -2.27
CA VAL A 106 10.08 1.51 -2.06
C VAL A 106 10.35 0.67 -0.81
N HIS A 107 11.62 0.51 -0.41
CA HIS A 107 11.94 -0.15 0.87
C HIS A 107 11.52 0.71 2.07
N TRP A 108 11.78 2.02 2.04
CA TRP A 108 11.29 2.94 3.08
C TRP A 108 9.77 2.98 3.16
N ASP A 109 9.09 2.93 2.02
CA ASP A 109 7.63 2.90 1.95
C ASP A 109 7.07 1.63 2.62
N ALA A 110 7.72 0.48 2.39
CA ALA A 110 7.33 -0.78 3.01
C ALA A 110 7.60 -0.81 4.53
N GLU A 111 8.74 -0.26 4.97
CA GLU A 111 9.09 -0.10 6.39
C GLU A 111 8.05 0.79 7.10
N ALA A 112 7.74 1.95 6.52
CA ALA A 112 6.76 2.89 7.06
C ALA A 112 5.35 2.27 7.18
N ALA A 113 4.94 1.44 6.21
CA ALA A 113 3.67 0.72 6.28
C ALA A 113 3.63 -0.29 7.44
N LEU A 114 4.72 -1.03 7.67
CA LEU A 114 4.81 -1.99 8.77
C LEU A 114 4.81 -1.27 10.12
N GLU A 115 5.61 -0.20 10.27
CA GLU A 115 5.65 0.62 11.49
C GLU A 115 4.28 1.21 11.81
N PHE A 116 3.60 1.79 10.80
CA PHE A 116 2.26 2.34 10.97
C PHE A 116 1.26 1.31 11.51
N VAL A 117 1.29 0.08 10.98
CA VAL A 117 0.40 -1.00 11.42
C VAL A 117 0.74 -1.47 12.84
N ILE A 118 2.03 -1.56 13.19
CA ILE A 118 2.47 -2.00 14.51
C ILE A 118 2.14 -0.98 15.60
N ASP A 119 2.31 0.32 15.32
CA ASP A 119 2.14 1.38 16.30
C ASP A 119 0.69 1.81 16.52
N ASP A 120 -0.18 1.57 15.52
CA ASP A 120 -1.57 1.98 15.58
C ASP A 120 -2.47 0.91 16.23
N ASN A 121 -3.12 1.32 17.33
CA ASN A 121 -4.00 0.46 18.13
C ASN A 121 -5.22 -0.08 17.36
N ARG A 122 -5.52 0.44 16.16
CA ARG A 122 -6.55 -0.12 15.27
C ARG A 122 -6.19 -1.54 14.80
N PHE A 123 -4.91 -1.82 14.60
CA PHE A 123 -4.44 -3.11 14.08
C PHE A 123 -3.85 -4.00 15.16
N CYS A 124 -3.09 -3.42 16.09
CA CYS A 124 -2.42 -4.12 17.17
C CYS A 124 -2.89 -3.57 18.52
N LYS A 125 -3.84 -4.26 19.16
CA LYS A 125 -4.24 -3.92 20.54
C LYS A 125 -3.07 -4.23 21.48
N LYS A 126 -2.51 -3.19 22.11
CA LYS A 126 -1.50 -3.32 23.17
C LYS A 126 -2.12 -3.83 24.47
#